data_AF-A0A3R7QRN2-F1
#
_entry.id   AF-A0A3R7QRN2-F1
#
_cell.length_a   1.000
_cell.length_b   1.000
_cell.length_c   1.000
_cell.angle_alpha   90.00
_cell.angle_beta   90.00
_cell.angle_gamma   90.00
#
_symmetry.space_group_name_H-M   'P 1'
#
loop_
_entity.id
_entity.type
_entity.pdbx_description
1 polymer ?
#
loop_
_entity_poly.entity_id
_entity_poly.type
_entity_poly.pdbx_seq_one_letter_code
_entity_poly.pdbx_strand_id
1 'polypeptide(L)'
;MSNIFNDETSKSAVQIIRETMTVSLDDGVPVVYFATNRGKGSGGQSMAVADFRDYVCTLEYFADNGIQQASPEATSPADMVRQTISVNDGVVSFRIKSGKGVKPAKVSMEEFSEAVELLSSTVEAVQQAAGKLAASPSDE
;
A
#
# COMPACT_ATOMS: atom_id res chain seq x y z
N MET A 1 10.11 -33.02 -12.88
CA MET A 1 9.24 -33.33 -11.72
C MET A 1 8.83 -32.00 -11.10
N SER A 2 7.57 -31.59 -11.27
CA SER A 2 7.04 -30.44 -10.53
C SER A 2 6.46 -30.93 -9.21
N ASN A 3 7.00 -30.41 -8.12
CA ASN A 3 6.49 -30.65 -6.79
C ASN A 3 5.22 -29.80 -6.61
N ILE A 4 4.07 -30.46 -6.48
CA ILE A 4 2.73 -29.84 -6.37
C ILE A 4 2.36 -29.47 -4.93
N PHE A 5 3.19 -29.88 -3.97
CA PHE A 5 3.10 -29.49 -2.58
C PHE A 5 4.49 -29.04 -2.15
N ASN A 6 4.83 -27.77 -2.40
CA ASN A 6 5.92 -27.14 -1.67
C ASN A 6 5.36 -26.86 -0.27
N ASP A 7 5.33 -27.91 0.55
CA ASP A 7 5.01 -27.84 1.97
C ASP A 7 6.24 -27.28 2.70
N GLU A 8 6.73 -26.12 2.26
CA GLU A 8 7.40 -25.23 3.18
C GLU A 8 6.30 -24.78 4.12
N THR A 9 6.21 -25.42 5.28
CA THR A 9 5.44 -24.91 6.40
C THR A 9 5.94 -23.51 6.69
N SER A 10 5.36 -22.52 6.03
CA SER A 10 5.60 -21.10 6.22
C SER A 10 5.12 -20.81 7.63
N LYS A 11 6.04 -20.90 8.60
CA LYS A 11 5.73 -20.57 9.98
C LYS A 11 5.22 -19.14 10.01
N SER A 12 4.14 -18.92 10.74
CA SER A 12 3.62 -17.57 10.95
C SER A 12 4.67 -16.70 11.66
N ALA A 13 4.63 -15.39 11.41
CA ALA A 13 5.51 -14.44 12.10
C ALA A 13 5.42 -14.59 13.63
N VAL A 14 4.24 -14.87 14.17
CA VAL A 14 4.02 -15.14 15.60
C VAL A 14 4.81 -16.36 16.08
N GLN A 15 4.81 -17.47 15.34
CA GLN A 15 5.60 -18.66 15.67
C GLN A 15 7.09 -18.37 15.60
N ILE A 16 7.55 -17.63 14.59
CA ILE A 16 8.97 -17.29 14.43
C ILE A 16 9.43 -16.36 15.56
N ILE A 17 8.65 -15.35 15.92
CA ILE A 17 8.94 -14.46 17.05
C ILE A 17 9.06 -15.28 18.34
N ARG A 18 8.09 -16.16 18.63
CA ARG A 18 8.12 -17.02 19.83
C ARG A 18 9.38 -17.89 19.91
N GLU A 19 9.87 -18.38 18.76
CA GLU A 19 11.04 -19.25 18.69
C GLU A 19 12.37 -18.50 18.72
N THR A 20 12.37 -17.22 18.35
CA THR A 20 13.60 -16.42 18.17
C THR A 20 13.76 -15.33 19.21
N MET A 21 12.72 -15.03 19.99
CA MET A 21 12.77 -13.98 20.99
C MET A 21 13.71 -14.36 22.14
N THR A 22 14.76 -13.58 22.32
CA THR A 22 15.75 -13.76 23.37
C THR A 22 16.11 -12.41 23.99
N VAL A 23 16.57 -12.46 25.25
CA VAL A 23 17.19 -11.31 25.93
C VAL A 23 18.60 -11.70 26.33
N SER A 24 19.57 -10.85 26.02
CA SER A 24 20.98 -11.05 26.32
C SER A 24 21.62 -9.76 26.81
N LEU A 25 22.83 -9.86 27.34
CA LEU A 25 23.68 -8.69 27.60
C LEU A 25 24.60 -8.46 26.40
N ASP A 26 24.60 -7.23 25.88
CA ASP A 26 25.52 -6.74 24.87
C ASP A 26 26.29 -5.55 25.47
N ASP A 27 27.60 -5.71 25.68
CA ASP A 27 28.45 -4.73 26.38
C ASP A 27 27.87 -4.21 27.72
N GLY A 28 27.21 -5.10 28.47
CA GLY A 28 26.57 -4.78 29.76
C GLY A 28 25.20 -4.12 29.65
N VAL A 29 24.70 -3.86 28.44
CA VAL A 29 23.36 -3.35 28.17
C VAL A 29 22.40 -4.52 27.89
N PRO A 30 21.25 -4.63 28.56
CA PRO A 30 20.23 -5.61 28.21
C PRO A 30 19.64 -5.31 26.84
N VAL A 31 19.71 -6.28 25.94
CA VAL A 31 19.22 -6.21 24.55
C VAL A 31 18.20 -7.32 24.31
N VAL A 32 17.12 -6.99 23.60
CA VAL A 32 16.13 -7.95 23.10
C VAL A 32 16.39 -8.20 21.61
N TYR A 33 16.35 -9.46 21.21
CA TYR A 33 16.41 -9.89 19.82
C TYR A 33 15.17 -10.71 19.47
N PHE A 34 14.66 -10.55 18.25
CA PHE A 34 13.66 -11.45 17.66
C PHE A 34 13.69 -11.35 16.12
N ALA A 35 13.12 -12.33 15.43
CA ALA A 35 12.93 -12.30 13.98
C ALA A 35 11.47 -12.55 13.60
N THR A 36 11.08 -12.07 12.42
CA THR A 36 9.71 -12.23 11.90
C THR A 36 9.65 -13.18 10.70
N ASN A 37 10.79 -13.53 10.11
CA ASN A 37 10.98 -14.49 9.01
C ASN A 37 12.19 -15.41 9.25
N ARG A 38 12.34 -16.46 8.43
CA ARG A 38 13.51 -17.36 8.43
C ARG A 38 14.30 -17.25 7.14
N GLY A 39 15.60 -17.53 7.19
CA GLY A 39 16.50 -17.51 6.02
C GLY A 39 17.13 -16.14 5.74
N LYS A 40 17.62 -15.95 4.50
CA LYS A 40 18.25 -14.70 4.07
C LYS A 40 17.22 -13.57 4.07
N GLY A 41 17.46 -12.51 4.86
CA GLY A 41 16.47 -11.45 5.08
C GLY A 41 15.41 -11.82 6.12
N SER A 42 15.82 -12.51 7.21
CA SER A 42 14.96 -12.96 8.31
C SER A 42 14.14 -11.86 9.02
N GLY A 43 14.40 -10.58 8.73
CA GLY A 43 13.75 -9.48 9.42
C GLY A 43 14.17 -9.36 10.88
N GLY A 44 15.33 -9.93 11.26
CA GLY A 44 15.86 -9.85 12.62
C GLY A 44 15.97 -8.42 13.13
N GLN A 45 15.43 -8.17 14.32
CA GLN A 45 15.48 -6.90 15.03
C GLN A 45 16.27 -7.11 16.32
N SER A 46 17.10 -6.13 16.66
CA SER A 46 17.84 -6.09 17.93
C SER A 46 17.79 -4.67 18.47
N MET A 47 17.43 -4.50 19.73
CA MET A 47 17.34 -3.18 20.37
C MET A 47 17.53 -3.28 21.90
N ALA A 48 17.88 -2.18 22.56
CA ALA A 48 17.96 -2.15 24.01
C ALA A 48 16.58 -2.44 24.62
N VAL A 49 16.55 -3.17 25.75
CA VAL A 49 15.31 -3.45 26.48
C VAL A 49 14.62 -2.15 26.92
N ALA A 50 15.40 -1.09 27.18
CA ALA A 50 14.87 0.23 27.51
C ALA A 50 14.01 0.84 26.39
N ASP A 51 14.33 0.58 25.12
CA ASP A 51 13.62 1.13 23.95
C ASP A 51 12.47 0.24 23.49
N PHE A 52 12.43 -1.01 23.95
CA PHE A 52 11.48 -2.02 23.47
C PHE A 52 10.02 -1.62 23.72
N ARG A 53 9.73 -0.93 24.83
CA ARG A 53 8.37 -0.48 25.14
C ARG A 53 7.86 0.54 24.11
N ASP A 54 8.67 1.55 23.79
CA ASP A 54 8.28 2.59 22.85
C ASP A 54 8.14 2.04 21.43
N TYR A 55 9.00 1.08 21.06
CA TYR A 55 8.86 0.30 19.84
C TYR A 55 7.50 -0.43 19.76
N VAL A 56 7.12 -1.17 20.81
CA VAL A 56 5.83 -1.87 20.87
C VAL A 56 4.66 -0.89 20.82
N CYS A 57 4.68 0.20 21.60
CA CYS A 57 3.62 1.20 21.58
C CYS A 57 3.46 1.85 20.19
N THR A 58 4.55 2.03 19.44
CA THR A 58 4.49 2.53 18.07
C THR A 58 3.81 1.51 17.13
N LEU A 59 4.13 0.23 17.26
CA LEU A 59 3.47 -0.83 16.49
C LEU A 59 1.99 -0.97 16.86
N GLU A 60 1.65 -0.89 18.14
CA GLU A 60 0.27 -0.88 18.63
C GLU A 60 -0.52 0.29 18.05
N TYR A 61 0.06 1.50 18.06
CA TYR A 61 -0.55 2.66 17.42
C TYR A 61 -0.92 2.39 15.96
N PHE A 62 0.00 1.82 15.16
CA PHE A 62 -0.29 1.49 13.76
C PHE A 62 -1.22 0.29 13.59
N ALA A 63 -1.26 -0.65 14.54
CA ALA A 63 -2.24 -1.73 14.54
C ALA A 63 -3.66 -1.18 14.77
N ASP A 64 -3.81 -0.22 15.67
CA ASP A 64 -5.11 0.37 16.05
C ASP A 64 -5.60 1.45 15.07
N ASN A 65 -4.67 2.27 14.55
CA ASN A 65 -4.99 3.43 13.71
C ASN A 65 -4.77 3.17 12.21
N GLY A 66 -4.28 1.97 11.87
CA GLY A 66 -3.83 1.61 10.53
C GLY A 66 -2.46 2.21 10.19
N ILE A 67 -1.76 1.56 9.26
CA ILE A 67 -0.50 2.08 8.73
C ILE A 67 -0.82 3.22 7.77
N GLN A 68 -0.79 4.46 8.26
CA GLN A 68 -0.78 5.62 7.38
C GLN A 68 0.56 5.62 6.64
N GLN A 69 0.53 5.34 5.33
CA GLN A 69 1.70 5.60 4.51
C GLN A 69 2.04 7.09 4.66
N ALA A 70 3.20 7.41 5.24
CA ALA A 70 3.80 8.71 5.05
C ALA A 70 3.96 8.90 3.54
N SER A 71 3.13 9.76 2.93
CA SER A 71 2.99 9.83 1.48
C SER A 71 4.29 10.30 0.79
N PRO A 72 4.86 9.49 -0.13
CA PRO A 72 5.80 9.94 -1.14
C PRO A 72 5.15 10.01 -2.54
N GLU A 73 3.84 9.79 -2.67
CA GLU A 73 3.11 9.59 -3.94
C GLU A 73 1.91 10.55 -4.08
N ALA A 74 1.56 10.97 -5.30
CA ALA A 74 0.34 11.75 -5.52
C ALA A 74 -0.89 11.02 -4.97
N THR A 75 -1.51 11.56 -3.92
CA THR A 75 -2.53 10.87 -3.11
C THR A 75 -3.92 10.87 -3.76
N SER A 76 -4.16 11.70 -4.77
CA SER A 76 -5.43 11.73 -5.51
C SER A 76 -5.25 11.47 -7.01
N PRO A 77 -6.27 10.93 -7.70
CA PRO A 77 -6.29 10.85 -9.16
C PRO A 77 -5.98 12.19 -9.84
N ALA A 78 -6.40 13.31 -9.25
CA ALA A 78 -6.12 14.64 -9.77
C ALA A 78 -4.62 15.00 -9.66
N ASP A 79 -3.98 14.66 -8.54
CA ASP A 79 -2.54 14.89 -8.37
C ASP A 79 -1.73 14.00 -9.32
N MET A 80 -2.17 12.75 -9.54
CA MET A 80 -1.55 11.86 -10.52
C MET A 80 -1.66 12.42 -11.94
N VAL A 81 -2.81 12.98 -12.32
CA VAL A 81 -2.98 13.64 -13.63
C VAL A 81 -2.03 14.82 -13.74
N ARG A 82 -1.98 15.72 -12.74
CA ARG A 82 -1.07 16.88 -12.73
C ARG A 82 0.39 16.48 -12.89
N GLN A 83 0.81 15.40 -12.23
CA GLN A 83 2.20 14.93 -12.27
C GLN A 83 2.58 14.21 -13.57
N THR A 84 1.61 13.64 -14.29
CA THR A 84 1.89 12.72 -15.40
C THR A 84 1.37 13.17 -16.75
N ILE A 85 0.52 14.20 -16.80
CA ILE A 85 -0.02 14.72 -18.05
C ILE A 85 1.10 15.29 -18.93
N SER A 86 1.11 14.86 -20.19
CA SER A 86 2.09 15.29 -21.19
C SER A 86 1.46 15.24 -22.58
N VAL A 87 2.04 15.98 -23.53
CA VAL A 87 1.63 15.97 -24.94
C VAL A 87 2.82 15.55 -25.79
N ASN A 88 2.66 14.49 -26.59
CA ASN A 88 3.67 14.01 -27.53
C ASN A 88 2.97 13.61 -28.83
N ASP A 89 3.50 14.07 -29.97
CA ASP A 89 2.98 13.77 -31.32
C ASP A 89 1.46 13.99 -31.47
N GLY A 90 0.95 15.09 -30.91
CA GLY A 90 -0.48 15.44 -30.97
C GLY A 90 -1.38 14.56 -30.10
N VAL A 91 -0.83 13.82 -29.13
CA VAL A 91 -1.58 12.98 -28.20
C VAL A 91 -1.34 13.42 -26.76
N VAL A 92 -2.42 13.71 -26.04
CA VAL A 92 -2.41 13.95 -24.59
C VAL A 92 -2.38 12.61 -23.86
N SER A 93 -1.44 12.43 -22.94
CA SER A 93 -1.24 11.20 -22.17
C SER A 93 -1.13 11.49 -20.67
N PHE A 94 -1.91 10.80 -19.84
CA PHE A 94 -1.89 10.96 -18.38
C PHE A 94 -2.22 9.66 -17.64
N ARG A 95 -1.90 9.58 -16.35
CA ARG A 95 -2.27 8.48 -15.44
C ARG A 95 -3.08 9.01 -14.26
N ILE A 96 -3.99 8.18 -13.76
CA ILE A 96 -4.76 8.45 -12.53
C ILE A 96 -4.28 7.62 -11.32
N LYS A 97 -3.31 6.72 -11.54
CA LYS A 97 -2.66 5.88 -10.51
C LYS A 97 -1.26 5.42 -10.94
N SER A 98 -0.40 5.16 -9.97
CA SER A 98 0.89 4.48 -10.14
C SER A 98 0.70 2.96 -10.21
N GLY A 99 1.72 2.23 -10.67
CA GLY A 99 1.72 0.76 -10.63
C GLY A 99 2.26 0.09 -11.89
N LYS A 100 2.90 -1.07 -11.69
CA LYS A 100 3.43 -1.90 -12.77
C LYS A 100 2.28 -2.35 -13.70
N GLY A 101 2.41 -2.06 -14.99
CA GLY A 101 1.41 -2.43 -16.00
C GLY A 101 0.27 -1.41 -16.19
N VAL A 102 0.21 -0.33 -15.41
CA VAL A 102 -0.77 0.74 -15.62
C VAL A 102 -0.38 1.57 -16.86
N LYS A 103 -1.17 1.38 -17.93
CA LYS A 103 -1.03 2.16 -19.15
C LYS A 103 -1.64 3.55 -18.96
N PRO A 104 -1.04 4.61 -19.54
CA PRO A 104 -1.65 5.93 -19.52
C PRO A 104 -2.93 5.94 -20.36
N ALA A 105 -3.88 6.78 -19.96
CA ALA A 105 -4.95 7.22 -20.84
C ALA A 105 -4.34 8.05 -21.97
N LYS A 106 -4.90 7.93 -23.17
CA LYS A 106 -4.45 8.67 -24.35
C LYS A 106 -5.66 9.24 -25.06
N VAL A 107 -5.59 10.51 -25.42
CA VAL A 107 -6.62 11.23 -26.17
C VAL A 107 -5.91 12.06 -27.22
N SER A 108 -6.44 12.13 -28.44
CA SER A 108 -5.89 13.05 -29.43
C SER A 108 -6.02 14.49 -28.95
N MET A 109 -5.08 15.36 -29.31
CA MET A 109 -5.11 16.77 -28.91
C MET A 109 -6.35 17.49 -29.48
N GLU A 110 -6.81 17.06 -30.66
CA GLU A 110 -7.99 17.61 -31.35
C GLU A 110 -9.29 17.28 -30.61
N GLU A 111 -9.39 16.09 -30.00
CA GLU A 111 -10.59 15.64 -29.28
C GLU A 111 -10.53 15.92 -27.78
N PHE A 112 -9.40 16.40 -27.26
CA PHE A 112 -9.19 16.51 -25.81
C PHE A 112 -10.23 17.41 -25.13
N SER A 113 -10.56 18.56 -25.73
CA SER A 113 -11.57 19.47 -25.20
C SER A 113 -12.96 18.85 -25.18
N GLU A 114 -13.37 18.19 -26.27
CA GLU A 114 -14.68 17.51 -26.37
C GLU A 114 -14.79 16.37 -25.37
N ALA A 115 -13.71 15.59 -25.18
CA ALA A 115 -13.66 14.54 -24.18
C ALA A 115 -13.83 15.09 -22.75
N VAL A 116 -13.22 16.24 -22.42
CA VAL A 116 -13.36 16.89 -21.11
C VAL A 116 -14.77 17.43 -20.92
N GLU A 117 -15.37 18.06 -21.93
CA GLU A 117 -16.76 18.55 -21.89
C GLU A 117 -17.76 17.41 -21.66
N LEU A 118 -17.60 16.30 -22.39
CA LEU A 118 -18.40 15.10 -22.19
C LEU A 118 -18.27 14.59 -20.76
N LEU A 119 -17.06 14.40 -20.25
CA LEU A 119 -16.84 13.95 -18.86
C LEU A 119 -17.49 14.89 -17.84
N SER A 120 -17.33 16.20 -18.02
CA SER A 120 -17.95 17.23 -17.17
C SER A 120 -19.48 17.10 -17.13
N SER A 121 -20.11 16.87 -18.28
CA SER A 121 -21.57 16.70 -18.37
C SER A 121 -22.11 15.47 -17.62
N THR A 122 -21.26 14.49 -17.31
CA THR A 122 -21.65 13.24 -16.63
C THR A 122 -21.54 13.28 -15.12
N VAL A 123 -20.92 14.31 -14.53
CA VAL A 123 -20.55 14.33 -13.10
C VAL A 123 -21.77 14.11 -12.20
N GLU A 124 -22.87 14.84 -12.42
CA GLU A 124 -24.08 14.72 -11.60
C GLU A 124 -24.73 13.34 -11.74
N ALA A 125 -24.81 12.80 -12.95
CA ALA A 125 -25.38 11.48 -13.22
C ALA A 125 -24.60 10.37 -12.50
N VAL A 126 -23.26 10.47 -12.50
CA VAL A 126 -22.38 9.53 -11.79
C VAL A 126 -22.57 9.63 -10.27
N GLN A 127 -22.65 10.84 -9.72
CA GLN A 127 -22.90 11.04 -8.27
C GLN A 127 -24.26 10.47 -7.84
N GLN A 128 -25.31 10.69 -8.62
CA GLN A 128 -26.64 10.13 -8.35
C GLN A 128 -26.63 8.60 -8.41
N ALA A 129 -25.98 8.00 -9.41
CA ALA A 129 -25.85 6.55 -9.52
C ALA A 129 -25.11 5.96 -8.31
N ALA A 130 -24.00 6.58 -7.89
CA ALA A 130 -23.25 6.17 -6.70
C ALA A 130 -24.11 6.25 -5.43
N GLY A 131 -24.89 7.33 -5.26
CA GLY A 131 -25.81 7.47 -4.13
C GLY A 131 -26.87 6.36 -4.07
N LYS A 132 -27.43 5.96 -5.22
CA LYS A 132 -28.41 4.85 -5.31
C LYS A 132 -27.81 3.50 -4.92
N LEU A 133 -26.56 3.25 -5.31
CA LEU A 133 -25.84 2.03 -4.94
C LEU A 133 -25.54 1.97 -3.45
N ALA A 134 -25.11 3.09 -2.85
CA ALA A 134 -24.81 3.17 -1.43
C ALA A 134 -26.07 3.09 -0.54
N ALA A 135 -27.23 3.53 -1.04
CA ALA A 135 -28.51 3.51 -0.34
C ALA A 135 -29.29 2.18 -0.48
N SER A 136 -28.77 1.21 -1.23
CA SER A 136 -29.38 -0.13 -1.36
C SER A 136 -28.62 -1.12 -0.46
N PRO A 137 -28.94 -1.23 0.85
CA PRO A 137 -28.47 -2.36 1.63
C PRO A 137 -29.12 -3.63 1.07
N SER A 138 -28.32 -4.66 0.86
CA SER A 138 -28.84 -5.99 0.53
C SER A 138 -29.76 -6.45 1.65
N ASP A 139 -31.04 -6.63 1.32
CA ASP A 139 -31.90 -7.62 1.95
C ASP A 139 -31.27 -9.01 1.77
N GLU A 140 -30.86 -9.64 2.88
CA GLU A 140 -30.89 -11.07 3.27
C GLU A 140 -29.81 -11.41 4.31
#